data_AF-A0A7S2U5D3-F1
#
_entry.id   AF-A0A7S2U5D3-F1
#
_cell.length_a   1.000
_cell.length_b   1.000
_cell.length_c   1.000
_cell.angle_alpha   90.00
_cell.angle_beta   90.00
_cell.angle_gamma   90.00
#
_symmetry.space_group_name_H-M   'P 1'
#
loop_
_entity.id
_entity.type
_entity.pdbx_description
1 polymer ?
#
loop_
_entity_poly.entity_id
_entity_poly.type
_entity_poly.pdbx_seq_one_letter_code
_entity_poly.pdbx_strand_id
1 'polypeptide(L)'
;KKSGTGTRHVGFWTELRLLFVRELINMKRNKKATAARFMLTIIMSSLIGAIFYDVGNKSNTSLAAFQGHFGAMIMIMMLSMFGTAMPSLLQFPEERPVFLREYSTNHYSVSSYFVSRLTMEAVVTLAQVLVQLLITYFLVGIQMSFFLFLGIVYTLAMSATASAVFLGSAVEDPKIATHFLPLLFVPQLLFAGFFIPTSLIPAWLR
;
A
#
# COMPACT_ATOMS: atom_id res chain seq x y z
N LYS A 1 49.12 16.37 -18.37
CA LYS A 1 48.82 15.47 -17.22
C LYS A 1 47.54 15.99 -16.54
N LYS A 2 46.35 15.62 -17.04
CA LYS A 2 45.06 16.06 -16.47
C LYS A 2 44.64 15.01 -15.42
N SER A 3 44.72 15.37 -14.13
CA SER A 3 44.30 14.49 -13.05
C SER A 3 42.79 14.31 -13.09
N GLY A 4 42.35 13.05 -13.15
CA GLY A 4 40.95 12.68 -13.05
C GLY A 4 40.35 13.22 -11.76
N THR A 5 39.34 14.06 -11.89
CA THR A 5 38.46 14.47 -10.81
C THR A 5 37.73 13.23 -10.30
N GLY A 6 38.22 12.68 -9.19
CA GLY A 6 37.52 11.62 -8.46
C GLY A 6 36.14 12.12 -8.07
N THR A 7 35.11 11.46 -8.58
CA THR A 7 33.73 11.64 -8.13
C THR A 7 33.66 11.20 -6.67
N ARG A 8 33.75 12.19 -5.78
CA ARG A 8 33.65 11.99 -4.33
C ARG A 8 32.24 11.45 -4.06
N HIS A 9 32.16 10.17 -3.68
CA HIS A 9 30.89 9.55 -3.31
C HIS A 9 30.26 10.39 -2.19
N VAL A 10 29.07 10.90 -2.46
CA VAL A 10 28.30 11.68 -1.48
C VAL A 10 27.93 10.71 -0.34
N GLY A 11 27.99 11.17 0.92
CA GLY A 11 27.69 10.28 2.04
C GLY A 11 26.28 9.68 1.92
N PHE A 12 26.12 8.41 2.31
CA PHE A 12 24.87 7.63 2.21
C PHE A 12 23.62 8.42 2.66
N TRP A 13 23.72 9.15 3.77
CA TRP A 13 22.62 9.98 4.29
C TRP A 13 22.29 11.20 3.43
N THR A 14 23.30 11.79 2.79
CA THR A 14 23.10 12.92 1.86
C THR A 14 22.49 12.43 0.56
N GLU A 15 22.94 11.28 0.07
CA GLU A 15 22.38 10.58 -1.09
C GLU A 15 20.91 10.20 -0.86
N LEU A 16 20.59 9.59 0.29
CA LEU A 16 19.22 9.26 0.71
C LEU A 16 18.31 10.49 0.74
N ARG A 17 18.78 11.59 1.34
CA ARG A 17 18.00 12.84 1.43
C ARG A 17 17.76 13.45 0.05
N LEU A 18 18.77 13.41 -0.83
CA LEU A 18 18.65 13.93 -2.19
C LEU A 18 17.67 13.10 -3.03
N LEU A 19 17.74 11.77 -2.93
CA LEU A 19 16.80 10.85 -3.58
C LEU A 19 15.38 11.02 -3.05
N PHE A 20 15.20 11.15 -1.73
CA PHE A 20 13.90 11.41 -1.11
C PHE A 20 13.28 12.73 -1.59
N VAL A 21 14.07 13.81 -1.66
CA VAL A 21 13.61 15.10 -2.19
C VAL A 21 13.30 15.01 -3.68
N ARG A 22 14.10 14.28 -4.48
CA ARG A 22 13.86 14.04 -5.90
C ARG A 22 12.54 13.29 -6.10
N GLU A 23 12.28 12.25 -5.33
CA GLU A 23 11.05 11.47 -5.39
C GLU A 23 9.83 12.28 -4.94
N LEU A 24 9.95 13.11 -3.90
CA LEU A 24 8.89 14.06 -3.52
C LEU A 24 8.59 15.06 -4.65
N ILE A 25 9.62 15.58 -5.31
CA ILE A 25 9.45 16.48 -6.47
C ILE A 25 8.83 15.70 -7.63
N ASN A 26 9.23 14.45 -7.87
CA ASN A 26 8.72 13.61 -8.95
C ASN A 26 7.24 13.24 -8.71
N MET A 27 6.86 12.91 -7.48
CA MET A 27 5.46 12.74 -7.08
C MET A 27 4.65 14.02 -7.24
N LYS A 28 5.23 15.16 -6.83
CA LYS A 28 4.62 16.49 -7.02
C LYS A 28 4.54 16.88 -8.50
N ARG A 29 5.35 16.29 -9.39
CA ARG A 29 5.31 16.53 -10.84
C ARG A 29 4.34 15.59 -11.53
N ASN A 30 4.25 14.34 -11.07
CA ASN A 30 3.25 13.36 -11.51
C ASN A 30 1.92 13.53 -10.74
N LYS A 31 1.41 14.78 -10.71
CA LYS A 31 0.21 15.16 -9.96
C LYS A 31 -1.01 14.36 -10.39
N LYS A 32 -1.11 14.01 -11.68
CA LYS A 32 -2.30 13.35 -12.23
C LYS A 32 -2.47 11.93 -11.66
N ALA A 33 -1.42 11.11 -11.68
CA ALA A 33 -1.48 9.74 -11.17
C ALA A 33 -1.70 9.72 -9.64
N THR A 34 -0.95 10.55 -8.91
CA THR A 34 -1.08 10.64 -7.45
C THR A 34 -2.45 11.20 -7.05
N ALA A 35 -2.93 12.26 -7.70
CA ALA A 35 -4.25 12.82 -7.42
C ALA A 35 -5.37 11.83 -7.75
N ALA A 36 -5.26 11.08 -8.86
CA ALA A 36 -6.22 10.03 -9.20
C ALA A 36 -6.27 8.94 -8.13
N ARG A 37 -5.10 8.48 -7.63
CA ARG A 37 -4.99 7.50 -6.54
C ARG A 37 -5.70 7.97 -5.27
N PHE A 38 -5.49 9.23 -4.86
CA PHE A 38 -6.17 9.80 -3.68
C PHE A 38 -7.66 10.04 -3.92
N MET A 39 -8.07 10.54 -5.09
CA MET A 39 -9.47 10.74 -5.44
C MET A 39 -10.25 9.42 -5.43
N LEU A 40 -9.72 8.37 -6.07
CA LEU A 40 -10.32 7.04 -6.05
C LEU A 40 -10.43 6.50 -4.62
N THR A 41 -9.38 6.68 -3.81
CA THR A 41 -9.41 6.29 -2.39
C THR A 41 -10.52 7.01 -1.64
N ILE A 42 -10.70 8.33 -1.84
CA ILE A 42 -11.75 9.11 -1.19
C ILE A 42 -13.13 8.62 -1.61
N ILE A 43 -13.36 8.45 -2.92
CA ILE A 43 -14.66 8.01 -3.46
C ILE A 43 -15.02 6.63 -2.91
N MET A 44 -14.10 5.66 -2.98
CA MET A 44 -14.33 4.30 -2.50
C MET A 44 -14.50 4.25 -0.97
N SER A 45 -13.71 5.02 -0.23
CA SER A 45 -13.83 5.12 1.23
C SER A 45 -15.18 5.71 1.65
N SER A 46 -15.65 6.72 0.92
CA SER A 46 -16.95 7.36 1.17
C SER A 46 -18.09 6.39 0.87
N LEU A 47 -18.00 5.63 -0.22
CA LEU A 47 -18.99 4.61 -0.59
C LEU A 47 -19.06 3.50 0.46
N ILE A 48 -17.91 2.95 0.88
CA ILE A 48 -17.88 1.92 1.93
C ILE A 48 -18.39 2.48 3.26
N GLY A 49 -17.98 3.68 3.65
CA GLY A 49 -18.46 4.34 4.86
C GLY A 49 -19.97 4.59 4.84
N ALA A 50 -20.55 4.94 3.68
CA ALA A 50 -21.99 5.12 3.53
C ALA A 50 -22.76 3.79 3.60
N ILE A 51 -22.23 2.71 3.03
CA ILE A 51 -22.86 1.38 3.09
C ILE A 51 -22.88 0.85 4.53
N PHE A 52 -21.77 1.01 5.26
CA PHE A 52 -21.63 0.55 6.64
C PHE A 52 -21.89 1.67 7.68
N TYR A 53 -22.75 2.63 7.32
CA TYR A 53 -23.03 3.78 8.18
C TYR A 53 -23.58 3.36 9.54
N ASP A 54 -22.93 3.85 10.60
CA ASP A 54 -23.29 3.64 12.00
C ASP A 54 -23.48 2.17 12.39
N VAL A 55 -22.79 1.26 11.70
CA VAL A 55 -22.80 -0.17 12.06
C VAL A 55 -22.12 -0.34 13.42
N GLY A 56 -21.02 0.37 13.68
CA GLY A 56 -20.21 0.31 14.90
C GLY A 56 -20.93 0.60 16.22
N ASN A 57 -22.01 1.40 16.19
CA ASN A 57 -22.78 1.74 17.39
C ASN A 57 -23.97 0.82 17.63
N LYS A 58 -24.29 -0.09 16.71
CA LYS A 58 -25.41 -1.03 16.88
C LYS A 58 -25.02 -2.17 17.83
N SER A 59 -25.95 -2.49 18.73
CA SER A 59 -25.77 -3.55 19.72
C SER A 59 -25.45 -4.90 19.07
N ASN A 60 -24.45 -5.61 19.61
CA ASN A 60 -23.98 -6.92 19.14
C ASN A 60 -24.95 -8.08 19.44
N THR A 61 -26.21 -7.79 19.80
CA THR A 61 -27.17 -8.81 20.24
C THR A 61 -27.65 -9.70 19.10
N SER A 62 -27.55 -9.24 17.85
CA SER A 62 -27.96 -10.02 16.67
C SER A 62 -26.75 -10.51 15.88
N LEU A 63 -26.84 -11.73 15.34
CA LEU A 63 -25.83 -12.31 14.44
C LEU A 63 -25.56 -11.41 13.22
N ALA A 64 -26.60 -10.74 12.73
CA ALA A 64 -26.51 -9.78 11.63
C ALA A 64 -25.66 -8.54 11.99
N ALA A 65 -25.77 -8.03 13.21
CA ALA A 65 -24.91 -6.93 13.67
C ALA A 65 -23.44 -7.37 13.75
N PHE A 66 -23.17 -8.54 14.33
CA PHE A 66 -21.82 -9.10 14.40
C PHE A 66 -21.18 -9.29 13.01
N GLN A 67 -21.92 -9.86 12.06
CA GLN A 67 -21.48 -10.01 10.67
C GLN A 67 -21.28 -8.64 9.99
N GLY A 68 -22.13 -7.66 10.28
CA GLY A 68 -21.98 -6.29 9.78
C GLY A 68 -20.68 -5.62 10.25
N HIS A 69 -20.35 -5.73 11.54
CA HIS A 69 -19.11 -5.21 12.11
C HIS A 69 -17.88 -5.86 11.49
N PHE A 70 -17.90 -7.20 11.42
CA PHE A 70 -16.79 -7.96 10.85
C PHE A 70 -16.60 -7.67 9.35
N GLY A 71 -17.71 -7.58 8.60
CA GLY A 71 -17.71 -7.22 7.19
C GLY A 71 -17.20 -5.81 6.93
N ALA A 72 -17.57 -4.83 7.76
CA ALA A 72 -17.05 -3.47 7.67
C ALA A 72 -15.52 -3.44 7.84
N MET A 73 -14.99 -4.14 8.85
CA MET A 73 -13.53 -4.21 9.09
C MET A 73 -12.79 -4.84 7.91
N ILE A 74 -13.27 -5.99 7.42
CA ILE A 74 -12.64 -6.69 6.29
C ILE A 74 -12.70 -5.84 5.01
N MET A 75 -13.82 -5.15 4.74
CA MET A 75 -13.95 -4.28 3.57
C MET A 75 -12.98 -3.09 3.62
N ILE A 76 -12.82 -2.45 4.79
CA ILE A 76 -11.83 -1.38 4.98
C ILE A 76 -10.41 -1.91 4.77
N MET A 77 -10.08 -3.07 5.34
CA MET A 77 -8.78 -3.71 5.16
C MET A 77 -8.51 -4.05 3.70
N MET A 78 -9.47 -4.64 2.99
CA MET A 78 -9.34 -4.93 1.56
C MET A 78 -9.14 -3.68 0.71
N LEU A 79 -9.90 -2.61 0.98
CA LEU A 79 -9.72 -1.35 0.28
C LEU A 79 -8.30 -0.81 0.47
N SER A 80 -7.74 -0.94 1.68
CA SER A 80 -6.36 -0.52 1.94
C SER A 80 -5.35 -1.39 1.18
N MET A 81 -5.52 -2.72 1.18
CA MET A 81 -4.61 -3.66 0.51
C MET A 81 -4.58 -3.43 -0.99
N PHE A 82 -5.73 -3.48 -1.66
CA PHE A 82 -5.79 -3.27 -3.12
C PHE A 82 -5.48 -1.83 -3.50
N GLY A 83 -5.91 -0.86 -2.68
CA GLY A 83 -5.72 0.56 -2.92
C GLY A 83 -4.25 1.00 -2.87
N THR A 84 -3.41 0.37 -2.04
CA THR A 84 -1.97 0.66 -2.04
C THR A 84 -1.18 -0.26 -2.96
N ALA A 85 -1.53 -1.54 -3.06
CA ALA A 85 -0.76 -2.52 -3.83
C ALA A 85 -0.84 -2.32 -5.35
N MET A 86 -2.02 -2.01 -5.90
CA MET A 86 -2.20 -1.84 -7.36
C MET A 86 -1.35 -0.69 -7.93
N PRO A 87 -1.37 0.53 -7.35
CA PRO A 87 -0.51 1.61 -7.82
C PRO A 87 0.99 1.29 -7.72
N SER A 88 1.44 0.67 -6.62
CA SER A 88 2.86 0.33 -6.44
C SER A 88 3.33 -0.72 -7.44
N LEU A 89 2.48 -1.70 -7.78
CA LEU A 89 2.75 -2.71 -8.80
C LEU A 89 2.91 -2.11 -10.19
N LEU A 90 2.10 -1.12 -10.56
CA LEU A 90 2.18 -0.46 -11.87
C LEU A 90 3.34 0.53 -11.96
N GLN A 91 3.65 1.21 -10.85
CA GLN A 91 4.72 2.22 -10.82
C GLN A 91 6.12 1.59 -10.89
N PHE A 92 6.33 0.40 -10.32
CA PHE A 92 7.65 -0.22 -10.26
C PHE A 92 8.24 -0.55 -11.64
N PRO A 93 7.52 -1.19 -12.58
CA PRO A 93 8.01 -1.41 -13.94
C PRO A 93 8.26 -0.14 -14.74
N GLU A 94 7.49 0.94 -14.50
CA GLU A 94 7.71 2.23 -15.16
C GLU A 94 9.05 2.87 -14.74
N GLU A 95 9.47 2.67 -13.49
CA GLU A 95 10.73 3.22 -12.94
C GLU A 95 11.95 2.34 -13.24
N ARG A 96 11.74 1.03 -13.43
CA ARG A 96 12.78 0.03 -13.72
C ARG A 96 13.75 0.41 -14.87
N PRO A 97 13.32 0.86 -16.06
CA PRO A 97 14.25 1.20 -17.14
C PRO A 97 15.14 2.41 -16.82
N VAL A 98 14.61 3.38 -16.07
CA VAL A 98 15.39 4.54 -15.60
C VAL A 98 16.44 4.08 -14.59
N PHE A 99 16.05 3.21 -13.66
CA PHE A 99 16.97 2.61 -12.69
C PHE A 99 18.10 1.83 -13.36
N LEU A 100 17.80 0.95 -14.33
CA LEU A 100 18.82 0.16 -15.03
C LEU A 100 19.82 1.06 -15.80
N ARG A 101 19.34 2.16 -16.37
CA ARG A 101 20.18 3.15 -17.05
C ARG A 101 21.11 3.89 -16.07
N GLU A 102 20.60 4.36 -14.93
CA GLU A 102 21.40 5.06 -13.92
C GLU A 102 22.36 4.08 -13.18
N TYR A 103 21.97 2.82 -13.00
CA TYR A 103 22.83 1.77 -12.43
C TYR A 103 24.01 1.42 -13.34
N SER A 104 23.80 1.26 -14.65
CA SER A 104 24.88 0.96 -15.61
C SER A 104 25.94 2.06 -15.72
N THR A 105 25.62 3.28 -15.27
CA THR A 105 26.53 4.43 -15.22
C THR A 105 27.13 4.67 -13.82
N ASN A 106 26.96 3.74 -12.87
CA ASN A 106 27.49 3.79 -11.50
C ASN A 106 27.20 5.10 -10.75
N HIS A 107 26.04 5.72 -10.98
CA HIS A 107 25.69 6.98 -10.32
C HIS A 107 25.30 6.79 -8.83
N TYR A 108 24.79 5.62 -8.43
CA TYR A 108 24.40 5.30 -7.05
C TYR A 108 24.31 3.80 -6.77
N SER A 109 24.37 3.43 -5.48
CA SER A 109 24.22 2.04 -5.02
C SER A 109 22.76 1.56 -5.11
N VAL A 110 22.57 0.27 -5.44
CA VAL A 110 21.25 -0.40 -5.46
C VAL A 110 20.54 -0.26 -4.12
N SER A 111 21.28 -0.39 -3.02
CA SER A 111 20.74 -0.29 -1.66
C SER A 111 20.20 1.11 -1.33
N SER A 112 20.92 2.17 -1.70
CA SER A 112 20.47 3.57 -1.53
C SER A 112 19.16 3.84 -2.28
N TYR A 113 19.04 3.32 -3.50
CA TYR A 113 17.82 3.44 -4.29
C TYR A 113 16.63 2.75 -3.61
N PHE A 114 16.76 1.46 -3.25
CA PHE A 114 15.66 0.72 -2.61
C PHE A 114 15.23 1.33 -1.28
N VAL A 115 16.17 1.76 -0.43
CA VAL A 115 15.82 2.39 0.85
C VAL A 115 15.09 3.72 0.62
N SER A 116 15.55 4.53 -0.33
CA SER A 116 14.86 5.80 -0.66
C SER A 116 13.44 5.56 -1.19
N ARG A 117 13.28 4.58 -2.10
CA ARG A 117 12.00 4.18 -2.67
C ARG A 117 11.04 3.64 -1.62
N LEU A 118 11.49 2.71 -0.77
CA LEU A 118 10.67 2.14 0.30
C LEU A 118 10.24 3.21 1.31
N THR A 119 11.12 4.15 1.65
CA THR A 119 10.79 5.27 2.56
C THR A 119 9.73 6.17 1.94
N MET A 120 9.85 6.48 0.65
CA MET A 120 8.85 7.27 -0.08
C MET A 120 7.50 6.56 -0.15
N GLU A 121 7.51 5.27 -0.50
CA GLU A 121 6.30 4.46 -0.54
C GLU A 121 5.63 4.40 0.84
N ALA A 122 6.41 4.23 1.92
CA ALA A 122 5.92 4.21 3.29
C ALA A 122 5.22 5.51 3.71
N VAL A 123 5.70 6.67 3.26
CA VAL A 123 5.06 7.96 3.54
C VAL A 123 3.75 8.11 2.76
N VAL A 124 3.73 7.64 1.50
CA VAL A 124 2.56 7.76 0.62
C VAL A 124 1.45 6.81 1.04
N THR A 125 1.80 5.57 1.41
CA THR A 125 0.84 4.60 1.97
C THR A 125 0.28 5.11 3.30
N LEU A 126 1.10 5.70 4.17
CA LEU A 126 0.63 6.31 5.41
C LEU A 126 -0.40 7.41 5.12
N ALA A 127 -0.09 8.33 4.21
CA ALA A 127 -1.01 9.40 3.83
C ALA A 127 -2.32 8.86 3.23
N GLN A 128 -2.25 7.85 2.37
CA GLN A 128 -3.43 7.23 1.76
C GLN A 128 -4.31 6.53 2.81
N VAL A 129 -3.69 5.74 3.71
CA VAL A 129 -4.40 5.05 4.79
C VAL A 129 -5.02 6.05 5.77
N LEU A 130 -4.32 7.13 6.09
CA LEU A 130 -4.87 8.21 6.93
C LEU A 130 -6.13 8.82 6.32
N VAL A 131 -6.11 9.18 5.03
CA VAL A 131 -7.28 9.75 4.34
C VAL A 131 -8.44 8.74 4.33
N GLN A 132 -8.16 7.47 3.99
CA GLN A 132 -9.16 6.41 4.00
C GLN A 132 -9.79 6.23 5.39
N LEU A 133 -8.96 6.18 6.44
CA LEU A 133 -9.42 5.96 7.81
C LEU A 133 -10.16 7.15 8.37
N LEU A 134 -9.74 8.38 8.09
CA LEU A 134 -10.50 9.56 8.52
C LEU A 134 -11.94 9.50 8.00
N ILE A 135 -12.15 9.08 6.75
CA ILE A 135 -13.51 8.96 6.20
C ILE A 135 -14.26 7.78 6.83
N THR A 136 -13.67 6.58 6.78
CA THR A 136 -14.36 5.35 7.17
C THR A 136 -14.55 5.22 8.69
N TYR A 137 -13.59 5.66 9.49
CA TYR A 137 -13.67 5.58 10.96
C TYR A 137 -14.85 6.37 11.52
N PHE A 138 -15.04 7.62 11.06
CA PHE A 138 -16.15 8.46 11.50
C PHE A 138 -17.50 7.99 10.96
N LEU A 139 -17.57 7.50 9.73
CA LEU A 139 -18.83 7.03 9.13
C LEU A 139 -19.31 5.69 9.71
N VAL A 140 -18.39 4.77 9.96
CA VAL A 140 -18.71 3.43 10.48
C VAL A 140 -18.90 3.45 12.00
N GLY A 141 -18.26 4.38 12.71
CA GLY A 141 -18.35 4.49 14.17
C GLY A 141 -17.54 3.41 14.90
N ILE A 142 -16.31 3.14 14.45
CA ILE A 142 -15.46 2.08 15.01
C ILE A 142 -15.05 2.43 16.44
N GLN A 143 -15.34 1.54 17.39
CA GLN A 143 -15.07 1.78 18.82
C GLN A 143 -13.61 1.59 19.25
N MET A 144 -12.77 0.99 18.40
CA MET A 144 -11.35 0.81 18.68
C MET A 144 -10.58 2.15 18.65
N SER A 145 -9.52 2.26 19.44
CA SER A 145 -8.61 3.42 19.39
C SER A 145 -8.10 3.66 17.97
N PHE A 146 -8.27 4.91 17.49
CA PHE A 146 -7.88 5.32 16.14
C PHE A 146 -6.44 4.97 15.81
N PHE A 147 -5.50 5.18 16.74
CA PHE A 147 -4.07 4.91 16.51
C PHE A 147 -3.77 3.42 16.39
N LEU A 148 -4.44 2.56 17.16
CA LEU A 148 -4.28 1.11 17.04
C LEU A 148 -4.83 0.62 15.69
N PHE A 149 -6.00 1.13 15.30
CA PHE A 149 -6.60 0.77 14.01
C PHE A 149 -5.76 1.27 12.84
N LEU A 150 -5.24 2.50 12.93
CA LEU A 150 -4.29 3.05 11.97
C LEU A 150 -3.04 2.16 11.86
N GLY A 151 -2.44 1.74 12.97
CA GLY A 151 -1.27 0.85 12.97
C GLY A 151 -1.55 -0.49 12.28
N ILE A 152 -2.68 -1.12 12.58
CA ILE A 152 -3.08 -2.40 11.98
C ILE A 152 -3.27 -2.25 10.47
N VAL A 153 -4.07 -1.27 10.04
CA VAL A 153 -4.36 -1.06 8.61
C VAL A 153 -3.10 -0.61 7.85
N TYR A 154 -2.26 0.21 8.47
CA TYR A 154 -1.00 0.67 7.87
C TYR A 154 -0.01 -0.48 7.66
N THR A 155 0.21 -1.32 8.68
CA THR A 155 1.11 -2.47 8.57
C THR A 155 0.60 -3.47 7.54
N LEU A 156 -0.71 -3.71 7.48
CA LEU A 156 -1.34 -4.53 6.45
C LEU A 156 -1.11 -3.94 5.04
N ALA A 157 -1.39 -2.65 4.85
CA ALA A 157 -1.20 -1.97 3.58
C ALA A 157 0.28 -1.98 3.12
N MET A 158 1.22 -1.81 4.07
CA MET A 158 2.66 -1.92 3.80
C MET A 158 3.07 -3.34 3.39
N SER A 159 2.52 -4.37 4.05
CA SER A 159 2.78 -5.75 3.66
C SER A 159 2.25 -6.06 2.25
N ALA A 160 1.04 -5.59 1.93
CA ALA A 160 0.44 -5.73 0.61
C ALA A 160 1.27 -5.02 -0.46
N THR A 161 1.72 -3.79 -0.19
CA THR A 161 2.61 -3.04 -1.08
C THR A 161 3.96 -3.74 -1.28
N ALA A 162 4.55 -4.32 -0.23
CA ALA A 162 5.79 -5.08 -0.35
C ALA A 162 5.62 -6.32 -1.25
N SER A 163 4.52 -7.08 -1.09
CA SER A 163 4.21 -8.20 -1.98
C SER A 163 3.96 -7.76 -3.42
N ALA A 164 3.32 -6.60 -3.62
CA ALA A 164 3.06 -6.05 -4.94
C ALA A 164 4.34 -5.60 -5.65
N VAL A 165 5.27 -4.97 -4.93
CA VAL A 165 6.60 -4.61 -5.46
C VAL A 165 7.41 -5.86 -5.78
N PHE A 166 7.38 -6.88 -4.92
CA PHE A 166 8.01 -8.17 -5.20
C PHE A 166 7.49 -8.77 -6.50
N LEU A 167 6.17 -8.83 -6.67
CA LEU A 167 5.53 -9.31 -7.89
C LEU A 167 5.88 -8.46 -9.12
N GLY A 168 5.86 -7.13 -8.99
CA GLY A 168 6.24 -6.20 -10.05
C GLY A 168 7.72 -6.27 -10.44
N SER A 169 8.57 -6.78 -9.55
CA SER A 169 9.98 -7.05 -9.85
C SER A 169 10.19 -8.41 -10.53
N ALA A 170 9.34 -9.40 -10.23
CA ALA A 170 9.41 -10.74 -10.78
C ALA A 170 8.84 -10.83 -12.20
N VAL A 171 7.89 -9.97 -12.56
CA VAL A 171 7.19 -10.00 -13.86
C VAL A 171 7.65 -8.82 -14.73
N GLU A 172 7.99 -9.09 -15.99
CA GLU A 172 8.44 -8.04 -16.93
C GLU A 172 7.28 -7.22 -17.52
N ASP A 173 6.14 -7.85 -17.79
CA ASP A 173 4.94 -7.18 -18.30
C ASP A 173 4.01 -6.74 -17.14
N PRO A 174 3.81 -5.43 -16.94
CA PRO A 174 2.91 -4.91 -15.90
C PRO A 174 1.48 -5.43 -16.04
N LYS A 175 1.01 -5.68 -17.26
CA LYS A 175 -0.37 -6.17 -17.50
C LYS A 175 -0.55 -7.55 -16.93
N ILE A 176 0.41 -8.44 -17.17
CA ILE A 176 0.41 -9.80 -16.60
C ILE A 176 0.49 -9.73 -15.07
N ALA A 177 1.31 -8.83 -14.52
CA ALA A 177 1.44 -8.63 -13.08
C ALA A 177 0.10 -8.23 -12.41
N THR A 178 -0.75 -7.43 -13.07
CA THR A 178 -2.08 -7.08 -12.51
C THR A 178 -3.01 -8.28 -12.35
N HIS A 179 -2.87 -9.33 -13.16
CA HIS A 179 -3.67 -10.54 -13.04
C HIS A 179 -3.23 -11.42 -11.87
N PHE A 180 -1.95 -11.35 -11.49
CA PHE A 180 -1.41 -12.10 -10.35
C PHE A 180 -1.78 -11.47 -9.00
N LEU A 181 -2.08 -10.18 -8.93
CA LEU A 181 -2.37 -9.52 -7.65
C LEU A 181 -3.64 -10.05 -6.97
N PRO A 182 -4.78 -10.26 -7.67
CA PRO A 182 -5.92 -10.96 -7.10
C PRO A 182 -5.60 -12.40 -6.68
N LEU A 183 -4.74 -13.11 -7.44
CA LEU A 183 -4.35 -14.48 -7.08
C LEU A 183 -3.58 -14.52 -5.75
N LEU A 184 -2.88 -13.45 -5.40
CA LEU A 184 -2.20 -13.32 -4.11
C LEU A 184 -3.16 -12.96 -2.97
N PHE A 185 -4.04 -11.98 -3.18
CA PHE A 185 -4.87 -11.42 -2.10
C PHE A 185 -6.20 -12.15 -1.88
N VAL A 186 -6.80 -12.75 -2.91
CA VAL A 186 -8.08 -13.48 -2.76
C VAL A 186 -7.94 -14.69 -1.83
N PRO A 187 -6.88 -15.53 -1.91
CA PRO A 187 -6.67 -16.59 -0.93
C PRO A 187 -6.51 -16.05 0.49
N GLN A 188 -5.78 -14.95 0.68
CA GLN A 188 -5.63 -14.32 2.00
C GLN A 188 -6.99 -13.91 2.58
N LEU A 189 -7.90 -13.41 1.75
CA LEU A 189 -9.27 -13.09 2.15
C LEU A 189 -10.08 -14.35 2.55
N LEU A 190 -9.93 -15.46 1.82
CA LEU A 190 -10.60 -16.72 2.15
C LEU A 190 -10.17 -17.25 3.52
N PHE A 191 -8.89 -17.13 3.86
CA PHE A 191 -8.34 -17.53 5.16
C PHE A 191 -8.53 -16.48 6.26
N ALA A 192 -9.02 -15.27 5.95
CA ALA A 192 -9.22 -14.19 6.91
C ALA A 192 -10.38 -14.43 7.91
N GLY A 193 -11.13 -15.53 7.76
CA GLY A 193 -12.24 -15.88 8.66
C GLY A 193 -13.59 -15.25 8.31
N PHE A 194 -13.67 -14.52 7.18
CA PHE A 194 -14.91 -13.86 6.73
C PHE A 194 -15.92 -14.83 6.13
N PHE A 195 -15.49 -15.67 5.20
CA PHE A 195 -16.39 -16.61 4.53
C PHE A 195 -16.63 -17.87 5.34
N ILE A 196 -15.59 -18.36 6.02
CA ILE A 196 -15.63 -19.56 6.84
C ILE A 196 -14.86 -19.25 8.13
N PRO A 197 -15.44 -19.54 9.32
CA PRO A 197 -14.71 -19.46 10.57
C PRO A 197 -13.40 -20.24 10.50
N THR A 198 -12.31 -19.66 10.99
CA THR A 198 -10.98 -20.28 10.92
C THR A 198 -10.91 -21.64 11.63
N SER A 199 -11.85 -21.94 12.54
CA SER A 199 -12.03 -23.24 13.23
C SER A 199 -12.45 -24.39 12.33
N LEU A 200 -13.15 -24.10 11.23
CA LEU A 200 -13.66 -25.11 10.30
C LEU A 200 -12.71 -25.36 9.13
N ILE A 201 -11.63 -24.58 9.02
CA ILE A 201 -10.60 -24.76 8.01
C ILE A 201 -9.78 -26.00 8.36
N PRO A 202 -9.63 -26.97 7.44
CA PRO A 202 -8.84 -28.18 7.69
C PRO A 202 -7.42 -27.83 8.15
N ALA A 203 -6.88 -28.58 9.11
CA ALA A 203 -5.58 -28.28 9.73
C ALA A 203 -4.38 -28.26 8.75
N TRP A 204 -4.51 -28.89 7.57
CA TRP A 204 -3.50 -28.86 6.52
C TRP A 204 -3.58 -27.63 5.60
N LEU A 205 -4.68 -26.86 5.67
CA LEU A 205 -4.93 -25.61 4.92
C LEU A 205 -4.87 -24.35 5.80
N ARG A 206 -4.97 -24.52 7.12
CA ARG A 206 -4.89 -23.45 8.10
C ARG A 206 -3.45 -23.00 8.29
#